data_AF-A0A9P5SDZ6-F1
#
_entry.id   AF-A0A9P5SDZ6-F1
#
_cell.length_a   1.000
_cell.length_b   1.000
_cell.length_c   1.000
_cell.angle_alpha   90.00
_cell.angle_beta   90.00
_cell.angle_gamma   90.00
#
_symmetry.space_group_name_H-M   'P 1'
#
loop_
_entity.id
_entity.type
_entity.pdbx_description
1 polymer ?
#
loop_
_entity_poly.entity_id
_entity_poly.type
_entity_poly.pdbx_seq_one_letter_code
_entity_poly.pdbx_strand_id
1 'polypeptide(L)'
;LLMCPVCDKAFKPSKNQNCNLRRHLKNVHAMSPAIHPRKCKWDSLPDGRVKDDKDRKERTRKSKRLWARKFRLRRKVEEAAEVLTMLNQAN
;
A
#
# COMPACT_ATOMS: atom_id res chain seq x y z
N LEU A 1 -3.00 -1.43 -21.57
CA LEU A 1 -4.18 -1.85 -20.77
C LEU A 1 -3.90 -3.22 -20.18
N LEU A 2 -4.35 -3.52 -18.96
CA LEU A 2 -4.16 -4.85 -18.37
C LEU A 2 -5.31 -5.76 -18.84
N MET A 3 -5.01 -6.88 -19.47
CA MET A 3 -5.99 -7.84 -20.01
C MET A 3 -6.00 -9.12 -19.19
N CYS A 4 -7.14 -9.81 -19.16
CA CYS A 4 -7.19 -11.19 -18.70
C CYS A 4 -6.55 -12.12 -19.74
N PRO A 5 -5.58 -12.97 -19.38
CA PRO A 5 -4.97 -13.92 -20.32
C PRO A 5 -5.88 -15.10 -20.72
N VAL A 6 -7.07 -15.22 -20.12
CA VAL A 6 -7.99 -16.36 -20.34
C VAL A 6 -9.23 -15.99 -21.14
N CYS A 7 -9.73 -14.76 -21.00
CA CYS A 7 -10.93 -14.29 -21.70
C CYS A 7 -10.78 -12.90 -22.31
N ASP A 8 -9.55 -12.38 -22.39
CA ASP A 8 -9.20 -11.08 -22.98
C ASP A 8 -9.98 -9.88 -22.42
N LYS A 9 -10.60 -10.06 -21.25
CA LYS A 9 -11.36 -9.01 -20.58
C LYS A 9 -10.43 -7.84 -20.25
N ALA A 10 -10.80 -6.66 -20.74
CA ALA A 10 -10.10 -5.43 -20.48
C ALA A 10 -10.35 -4.88 -19.08
N PHE A 11 -9.27 -4.60 -18.35
CA PHE A 11 -9.32 -3.84 -17.11
C PHE A 11 -8.95 -2.37 -17.38
N LYS A 12 -9.79 -1.45 -16.89
CA LYS A 12 -9.53 0.01 -16.94
C LYS A 12 -8.15 0.32 -16.34
N PRO A 13 -7.46 1.44 -16.60
CA PRO A 13 -6.26 1.79 -15.83
C PRO A 13 -6.62 2.26 -14.39
N SER A 14 -5.98 1.74 -13.34
CA SER A 14 -6.08 2.23 -11.95
C SER A 14 -4.96 1.66 -11.07
N LYS A 15 -4.80 2.18 -9.85
CA LYS A 15 -3.88 1.62 -8.83
C LYS A 15 -4.21 0.17 -8.45
N ASN A 16 -5.45 -0.26 -8.64
CA ASN A 16 -5.97 -1.55 -8.17
C ASN A 16 -6.15 -2.59 -9.28
N GLN A 17 -5.62 -2.37 -10.48
CA GLN A 17 -5.92 -3.25 -11.63
C GLN A 17 -5.37 -4.66 -11.50
N ASN A 18 -4.18 -4.82 -10.94
CA ASN A 18 -3.64 -6.15 -10.63
C ASN A 18 -4.53 -6.91 -9.63
N CYS A 19 -5.08 -6.21 -8.63
CA CYS A 19 -6.01 -6.81 -7.67
C CYS A 19 -7.33 -7.23 -8.33
N ASN A 20 -7.85 -6.40 -9.24
CA ASN A 20 -9.06 -6.71 -10.01
C ASN A 20 -8.86 -7.89 -10.96
N LEU A 21 -7.73 -7.94 -11.68
CA LEU A 21 -7.38 -9.07 -12.54
C LEU A 21 -7.28 -10.37 -11.73
N ARG A 22 -6.56 -10.36 -10.60
CA ARG A 22 -6.47 -11.55 -9.71
C ARG A 22 -7.82 -12.03 -9.22
N ARG A 23 -8.68 -11.09 -8.78
CA ARG A 23 -10.04 -11.42 -8.32
C ARG A 23 -10.88 -12.02 -9.46
N HIS A 24 -10.73 -11.49 -10.67
CA HIS A 24 -11.40 -12.01 -11.85
C HIS A 24 -10.91 -13.43 -12.21
N LEU A 25 -9.59 -13.68 -12.23
CA LEU A 25 -9.03 -15.02 -12.42
C LEU A 25 -9.59 -16.02 -11.40
N LYS A 26 -9.69 -15.61 -10.12
CA LYS A 26 -10.27 -16.46 -9.07
C LYS A 26 -11.75 -16.74 -9.27
N ASN A 27 -12.55 -15.70 -9.50
CA ASN A 27 -14.01 -15.81 -9.45
C ASN A 27 -14.63 -16.28 -10.77
N VAL A 28 -14.04 -15.90 -11.91
CA VAL A 28 -14.56 -16.23 -13.25
C VAL A 28 -13.92 -17.49 -13.80
N HIS A 29 -12.62 -17.68 -13.56
CA HIS A 29 -11.88 -18.83 -14.10
C HIS A 29 -11.59 -19.90 -13.06
N ALA A 30 -12.10 -19.76 -11.83
CA ALA A 30 -11.82 -20.67 -10.71
C ALA A 30 -10.32 -20.93 -10.48
N MET A 31 -9.44 -20.04 -10.95
CA MET A 31 -8.01 -20.25 -10.91
C MET A 31 -7.46 -20.02 -9.50
N SER A 32 -6.59 -20.93 -9.06
CA SER A 32 -5.94 -20.81 -7.76
C SER A 32 -5.10 -19.52 -7.71
N PRO A 33 -5.15 -18.76 -6.59
CA PRO A 33 -4.25 -17.62 -6.36
C PRO A 33 -2.76 -17.95 -6.47
N ALA A 34 -2.38 -19.24 -6.44
CA ALA A 34 -1.02 -19.72 -6.66
C ALA A 34 -0.50 -19.44 -8.10
N ILE A 35 -1.39 -19.36 -9.10
CA ILE A 35 -1.02 -19.08 -10.49
C ILE A 35 -0.62 -17.60 -10.67
N HIS A 36 -1.13 -16.71 -9.80
CA HIS A 36 -0.73 -15.30 -9.78
C HIS A 36 -0.34 -14.88 -8.36
N PRO A 37 0.84 -15.30 -7.87
CA PRO A 37 1.31 -14.95 -6.55
C PRO A 37 1.37 -13.42 -6.44
N ARG A 38 0.89 -12.90 -5.32
CA ARG A 38 1.01 -11.47 -5.02
C ARG A 38 2.49 -11.26 -4.81
N LYS A 39 3.21 -10.63 -5.76
CA LYS A 39 4.60 -10.24 -5.55
C LYS A 39 4.66 -9.34 -4.32
N CYS A 40 5.00 -9.93 -3.19
CA CYS A 40 5.34 -9.24 -1.97
C CYS A 40 6.82 -8.89 -2.07
N LYS A 41 7.24 -7.76 -1.49
CA LYS A 41 8.66 -7.39 -1.40
C LYS A 41 9.52 -8.52 -0.83
N TRP A 42 8.94 -9.36 0.02
CA TRP A 42 9.61 -10.47 0.68
C TRP A 42 9.73 -11.73 -0.20
N ASP A 43 8.97 -11.84 -1.29
CA ASP A 43 9.04 -12.99 -2.20
C ASP A 43 10.28 -12.94 -3.11
N SER A 44 10.96 -11.79 -3.19
CA SER A 44 12.24 -11.64 -3.88
C SER A 44 13.44 -12.07 -3.03
N LEU A 45 13.22 -12.42 -1.75
CA LEU A 45 14.28 -12.96 -0.90
C LEU A 45 14.26 -14.50 -1.01
N PRO A 46 15.41 -15.16 -1.21
CA PRO A 46 15.50 -16.61 -1.37
C PRO A 46 14.84 -17.38 -0.22
N ASP A 47 15.06 -16.93 1.01
CA ASP A 47 14.53 -17.53 2.24
C ASP A 47 13.28 -16.79 2.78
N GLY A 48 12.73 -15.88 1.97
CA GLY A 48 11.69 -14.97 2.39
C GLY A 48 12.15 -14.02 3.51
N ARG A 49 11.18 -13.58 4.30
CA ARG A 49 11.42 -12.66 5.42
C ARG A 49 11.77 -13.44 6.68
N VAL A 50 12.90 -13.14 7.31
CA VAL A 50 13.21 -13.61 8.67
C VAL A 50 12.13 -13.08 9.64
N LYS A 51 11.43 -14.00 10.31
CA LYS A 51 10.33 -13.71 11.25
C LYS A 51 10.75 -13.95 12.70
N ASP A 52 11.95 -13.53 13.06
CA ASP A 52 12.42 -13.63 14.44
C ASP A 52 11.87 -12.49 15.34
N ASP A 53 12.09 -12.62 16.65
CA ASP A 53 11.65 -11.61 17.62
C ASP A 53 12.40 -10.27 17.50
N LYS A 54 13.67 -10.29 17.07
CA LYS A 54 14.48 -9.08 16.89
C LYS A 54 13.92 -8.23 15.75
N ASP A 55 13.66 -8.85 14.61
CA ASP A 55 13.02 -8.27 13.44
C ASP A 55 11.62 -7.74 13.76
N ARG A 56 10.84 -8.50 14.53
CA ARG A 56 9.52 -8.04 15.02
C ARG A 56 9.64 -6.77 15.84
N LYS A 57 10.56 -6.75 16.82
CA LYS A 57 10.83 -5.58 17.68
C LYS A 57 11.30 -4.38 16.86
N GLU A 58 12.22 -4.58 15.91
CA GLU A 58 12.75 -3.52 15.07
C GLU A 58 11.66 -2.88 14.20
N ARG A 59 10.82 -3.70 13.55
CA ARG A 59 9.69 -3.20 12.76
C ARG A 59 8.73 -2.37 13.60
N THR A 60 8.36 -2.86 14.77
CA THR A 60 7.46 -2.13 15.68
C THR A 60 8.07 -0.79 16.05
N ARG A 61 9.36 -0.75 16.40
CA ARG A 61 10.09 0.50 16.68
C ARG A 61 10.10 1.43 15.47
N LYS A 62 10.41 0.93 14.26
CA LYS A 62 10.42 1.72 13.03
C LYS A 62 9.04 2.30 12.69
N SER A 63 7.99 1.50 12.85
CA SER A 63 6.60 1.93 12.65
C SER A 63 6.23 3.06 13.63
N LYS A 64 6.53 2.90 14.92
CA LYS A 64 6.32 3.94 15.94
C LYS A 64 7.09 5.23 15.63
N ARG A 65 8.37 5.13 15.23
CA ARG A 65 9.18 6.30 14.82
C ARG A 65 8.58 7.02 13.61
N LEU A 66 8.17 6.27 12.59
CA LEU A 66 7.56 6.84 11.39
C LEU A 66 6.21 7.51 11.71
N TRP A 67 5.40 6.88 12.57
CA TRP A 67 4.15 7.46 13.03
C TRP A 67 4.39 8.77 13.78
N ALA A 68 5.29 8.79 14.76
CA ALA A 68 5.62 9.99 15.52
C ALA A 68 6.12 11.13 14.61
N ARG A 69 6.99 10.82 13.64
CA ARG A 69 7.46 11.81 12.64
C ARG A 69 6.31 12.36 11.81
N LYS A 70 5.45 11.49 11.25
CA LYS A 70 4.29 11.91 10.44
C LYS A 70 3.29 12.73 11.25
N PHE A 71 3.04 12.35 12.50
CA PHE A 71 2.14 13.05 13.40
C PHE A 71 2.64 14.47 13.68
N ARG A 72 3.92 14.63 14.04
CA ARG A 72 4.52 15.96 14.25
C ARG A 72 4.46 16.84 12.99
N LEU A 73 4.71 16.25 11.81
CA LEU A 73 4.63 16.98 10.55
C LEU A 73 3.20 17.41 10.23
N ARG A 74 2.20 16.54 10.44
CA ARG A 74 0.79 16.92 10.27
C ARG A 74 0.40 18.07 11.18
N ARG A 75 0.73 17.97 12.47
CA ARG A 75 0.42 19.03 13.44
C ARG A 75 1.02 20.38 13.03
N LYS A 76 2.28 20.39 12.56
CA LYS A 76 2.91 21.61 12.03
C LYS A 76 2.21 22.19 10.80
N VAL A 77 1.71 21.33 9.91
CA VAL A 77 0.96 21.76 8.72
C VAL A 77 -0.41 22.30 9.12
N GLU A 78 -1.09 21.67 10.08
CA GLU A 78 -2.37 22.11 10.64
C GLU A 78 -2.20 23.47 11.34
N GLU A 79 -1.21 23.62 12.24
CA GLU A 79 -0.85 24.88 12.89
C GLU A 79 -0.58 25.99 11.86
N ALA A 80 0.19 25.70 10.79
CA ALA A 80 0.49 26.67 9.74
C ALA A 80 -0.76 27.05 8.92
N ALA A 81 -1.66 26.10 8.67
CA ALA A 81 -2.92 26.36 7.96
C ALA A 81 -3.87 27.22 8.81
N GLU A 82 -3.92 26.99 10.13
CA GLU A 82 -4.68 27.82 11.07
C GLU A 82 -4.16 29.26 11.08
N VAL A 83 -2.84 29.45 11.23
CA VAL A 83 -2.20 30.78 11.19
C VAL A 83 -2.49 31.49 9.87
N LEU A 84 -2.37 30.80 8.73
CA LEU A 84 -2.69 31.38 7.42
C LEU A 84 -4.17 31.80 7.33
N THR A 85 -5.08 31.00 7.89
CA THR A 85 -6.52 31.31 7.93
C THR A 85 -6.79 32.55 8.77
N MET A 86 -6.15 32.67 9.94
CA MET A 86 -6.29 33.86 10.80
C MET A 86 -5.77 35.14 10.12
N LEU A 87 -4.65 35.06 9.41
CA LEU A 87 -4.12 36.22 8.66
C LEU A 87 -5.04 36.65 7.52
N ASN A 88 -5.64 35.70 6.80
CA ASN A 88 -6.57 36.01 5.72
C ASN A 88 -7.90 36.62 6.20
N GLN A 89 -8.30 36.37 7.45
CA GLN A 89 -9.50 36.99 8.06
C GLN A 89 -9.22 38.39 8.61
N ALA A 90 -7.95 38.77 8.79
CA ALA A 90 -7.54 40.06 9.32
C ALA A 90 -7.29 41.14 8.24
N ASN A 91 -7.36 40.75 6.96
CA ASN A 91 -7.35 41.63 5.78
C ASN A 91 -8.75 41.77 5.19
#